data_AF-A0A974YCG8-F1
#
_entry.id   AF-A0A974YCG8-F1
#
_cell.length_a   1.000
_cell.length_b   1.000
_cell.length_c   1.000
_cell.angle_alpha   90.00
_cell.angle_beta   90.00
_cell.angle_gamma   90.00
#
_symmetry.space_group_name_H-M   'P 1'
#
loop_
_entity.id
_entity.type
_entity.pdbx_description
1 polymer ?
#
loop_
_entity_poly.entity_id
_entity_poly.type
_entity_poly.pdbx_seq_one_letter_code
_entity_poly.pdbx_strand_id
1 'polypeptide(L)'
;MSLPEENPPLSASVQEEMTDRATKNLAHCLARFPPIVRLRLLAFMHLVEYPDTMRASLEITPSGSMRLTLDTEVAPAPAHRH
;
A
#
# COMPACT_ATOMS: atom_id res chain seq x y z
N MET A 1 -41.73 -22.42 17.84
CA MET A 1 -40.82 -22.96 16.81
C MET A 1 -39.64 -22.00 16.74
N SER A 2 -38.52 -22.36 17.38
CA SER A 2 -37.32 -21.53 17.46
C SER A 2 -36.55 -21.62 16.14
N LEU A 3 -36.20 -20.48 15.53
CA LEU A 3 -35.34 -20.41 14.36
C LEU A 3 -33.95 -20.99 14.71
N PRO A 4 -33.28 -21.72 13.80
CA PRO A 4 -31.89 -22.07 14.01
C PRO A 4 -31.05 -20.79 13.89
N GLU A 5 -30.27 -20.47 14.92
CA GLU A 5 -29.22 -19.46 14.83
C GLU A 5 -28.26 -19.86 13.69
N GLU A 6 -28.32 -19.10 12.60
CA GLU A 6 -27.27 -19.07 11.59
C GLU A 6 -25.98 -18.61 12.28
N ASN A 7 -25.19 -19.58 12.74
CA ASN A 7 -23.83 -19.31 13.16
C ASN A 7 -23.08 -18.81 11.91
N PRO A 8 -22.59 -17.55 11.88
CA PRO A 8 -21.77 -17.10 10.76
C PRO A 8 -20.58 -18.05 10.63
N PRO A 9 -20.17 -18.38 9.39
CA PRO A 9 -19.16 -19.40 9.18
C PRO A 9 -17.89 -18.98 9.92
N LEU A 10 -17.49 -19.76 10.93
CA LEU A 10 -16.29 -19.53 11.75
C LEU A 10 -15.03 -19.32 10.89
N SER A 11 -15.02 -19.84 9.66
CA SER A 11 -13.98 -19.61 8.66
C SER A 11 -13.86 -18.15 8.22
N ALA A 12 -14.96 -17.42 8.09
CA ALA A 12 -14.95 -16.01 7.71
C ALA A 12 -14.35 -15.14 8.83
N SER A 13 -14.73 -15.38 10.08
CA SER A 13 -14.17 -14.66 11.24
C SER A 13 -12.68 -14.95 11.44
N VAL A 14 -12.26 -16.20 11.23
CA VAL A 14 -10.85 -16.59 11.33
C VAL A 14 -10.02 -15.97 10.20
N GLN A 15 -10.56 -15.92 8.97
CA GLN A 15 -9.89 -15.29 7.83
C GLN A 15 -9.72 -13.79 8.05
N GLU A 16 -10.74 -13.10 8.55
CA GLU A 16 -10.68 -11.67 8.86
C GLU A 16 -9.64 -11.37 9.95
N GLU A 17 -9.59 -12.17 11.02
CA GLU A 17 -8.57 -12.02 12.06
C GLU A 17 -7.16 -12.26 11.51
N MET A 18 -6.97 -13.26 10.65
CA MET A 18 -5.68 -13.52 10.00
C MET A 18 -5.25 -12.35 9.11
N THR A 19 -6.16 -11.78 8.32
CA THR A 19 -5.89 -10.63 7.46
C THR A 19 -5.55 -9.39 8.29
N ASP A 20 -6.28 -9.13 9.37
CA ASP A 20 -6.00 -8.00 10.27
C ASP A 20 -4.62 -8.12 10.91
N ARG A 21 -4.27 -9.31 11.45
CA ARG A 21 -2.93 -9.56 12.01
C ARG A 21 -1.82 -9.44 10.97
N ALA A 22 -2.03 -9.97 9.77
CA ALA A 22 -1.07 -9.85 8.67
C ALA A 22 -0.83 -8.37 8.32
N THR A 23 -1.91 -7.59 8.24
CA THR A 23 -1.86 -6.15 7.95
C THR A 23 -1.10 -5.38 9.02
N LYS A 24 -1.40 -5.64 10.30
CA LYS A 24 -0.69 -5.03 11.45
C LYS A 24 0.79 -5.36 11.45
N ASN A 25 1.14 -6.62 11.19
CA ASN A 25 2.52 -7.06 11.12
C ASN A 25 3.27 -6.41 9.94
N LEU A 26 2.63 -6.32 8.78
CA LEU A 26 3.21 -5.63 7.62
C LEU A 26 3.45 -4.15 7.92
N ALA A 27 2.47 -3.46 8.50
CA ALA A 27 2.60 -2.05 8.90
C ALA A 27 3.75 -1.85 9.90
N HIS A 28 3.90 -2.75 10.87
CA HIS A 28 5.00 -2.72 11.82
C HIS A 28 6.36 -2.92 11.13
N CYS A 29 6.48 -3.87 10.21
CA CYS A 29 7.69 -4.09 9.43
C CYS A 29 8.05 -2.88 8.57
N LEU A 30 7.06 -2.28 7.89
CA LEU A 30 7.24 -1.09 7.06
C LEU A 30 7.73 0.11 7.89
N ALA A 31 7.20 0.29 9.10
CA ALA A 31 7.62 1.37 10.00
C ALA A 31 9.10 1.27 10.42
N ARG A 32 9.67 0.05 10.45
CA ARG A 32 11.08 -0.19 10.79
C ARG A 32 12.03 0.08 9.63
N PHE A 33 11.53 0.24 8.41
CA PHE A 33 12.38 0.54 7.27
C PHE A 33 12.88 1.99 7.28
N PRO A 34 14.14 2.21 6.83
CA PRO A 34 14.63 3.55 6.54
C PRO A 34 13.65 4.29 5.62
N PRO A 35 13.47 5.62 5.77
CA PRO A 35 12.56 6.41 4.94
C PRO A 35 12.74 6.17 3.44
N ILE A 36 13.99 6.03 2.99
CA ILE A 36 14.31 5.78 1.58
C ILE A 36 13.80 4.42 1.06
N VAL A 37 13.77 3.39 1.91
CA VAL A 37 13.27 2.07 1.54
C VAL A 37 11.75 2.08 1.43
N ARG A 38 11.06 2.82 2.32
CA ARG A 38 9.61 3.02 2.24
C ARG A 38 9.19 3.72 0.95
N LEU A 39 9.91 4.78 0.56
CA LEU A 39 9.66 5.48 -0.69
C LEU A 39 9.85 4.58 -1.92
N ARG A 40 10.90 3.75 -1.92
CA ARG A 40 11.13 2.76 -2.99
C ARG A 40 10.01 1.74 -3.07
N LEU A 41 9.58 1.18 -1.93
CA LEU A 41 8.46 0.23 -1.88
C LEU A 41 7.17 0.84 -2.41
N LEU A 42 6.86 2.09 -2.03
CA LEU A 42 5.71 2.82 -2.55
C LEU A 42 5.74 2.95 -4.08
N ALA A 43 6.89 3.35 -4.62
CA ALA A 43 7.07 3.45 -6.06
C ALA A 43 6.93 2.09 -6.76
N PHE A 44 7.50 1.02 -6.19
CA PHE A 44 7.36 -0.33 -6.72
C PHE A 44 5.90 -0.81 -6.73
N MET A 45 5.13 -0.54 -5.66
CA MET A 45 3.71 -0.92 -5.61
C MET A 45 2.91 -0.22 -6.71
N HIS A 46 3.12 1.09 -6.89
CA HIS A 46 2.44 1.81 -7.96
C HIS A 46 2.86 1.35 -9.37
N LEU A 47 4.13 0.99 -9.58
CA LEU A 47 4.60 0.39 -10.84
C LEU A 47 3.94 -0.96 -11.13
N VAL A 48 3.64 -1.75 -10.09
CA VAL A 48 2.97 -3.05 -10.24
C VAL A 48 1.48 -2.90 -10.52
N GLU A 49 0.80 -1.94 -9.88
CA GLU A 49 -0.63 -1.72 -10.09
C GLU A 49 -0.94 -1.16 -11.49
N TYR A 50 -0.14 -0.22 -11.98
CA TYR A 50 -0.40 0.43 -13.27
C TYR A 50 0.89 0.65 -14.07
N PRO A 51 1.52 -0.43 -14.59
CA PRO A 51 2.82 -0.36 -15.24
C PRO A 51 2.86 0.58 -16.44
N ASP A 52 1.73 0.73 -17.15
CA ASP A 52 1.65 1.53 -18.37
C ASP A 52 1.36 3.03 -18.11
N THR A 53 0.95 3.41 -16.89
CA THR A 53 0.50 4.78 -16.57
C THR A 53 1.48 5.58 -15.72
N MET A 54 2.55 4.94 -15.28
CA MET A 54 3.45 5.46 -14.27
C MET A 54 4.89 5.53 -14.79
N ARG A 55 5.41 6.74 -14.89
CA ARG A 55 6.84 6.97 -15.19
C ARG A 55 7.56 7.26 -13.88
N ALA A 56 8.56 6.44 -13.57
CA ALA A 56 9.43 6.66 -12.42
C ALA A 56 10.78 7.19 -12.89
N SER A 57 11.23 8.32 -12.33
CA SER A 57 12.60 8.81 -12.50
C SER A 57 13.32 8.86 -11.15
N LEU A 58 14.53 8.33 -11.11
CA LEU A 58 15.37 8.32 -9.92
C LEU A 58 16.61 9.16 -10.17
N GLU A 59 16.70 10.31 -9.51
CA GLU A 59 17.91 11.11 -9.47
C GLU A 59 18.71 10.83 -8.20
N ILE A 60 20.02 10.68 -8.37
CA ILE A 60 20.98 10.62 -7.27
C ILE A 60 21.93 11.80 -7.45
N THR A 61 21.92 12.73 -6.51
CA THR A 61 22.78 13.91 -6.56
C THR A 61 24.23 13.53 -6.21
N PRO A 62 25.22 14.34 -6.59
CA PRO A 62 26.62 14.12 -6.19
C PRO A 62 26.84 14.13 -4.68
N SER A 63 25.94 14.77 -3.92
CA SER A 63 25.93 14.74 -2.45
C SER A 63 25.35 13.44 -1.85
N GLY A 64 24.92 12.49 -2.69
CA GLY A 64 24.28 11.24 -2.27
C GLY A 64 22.80 11.39 -1.90
N SER A 65 22.20 12.56 -2.11
CA SER A 65 20.75 12.72 -1.95
C SER A 65 20.02 11.99 -3.06
N MET A 66 18.93 11.33 -2.72
CA MET A 66 18.13 10.56 -3.67
C MET A 66 16.75 11.20 -3.82
N ARG A 67 16.34 11.44 -5.06
CA ARG A 67 15.03 11.97 -5.42
C ARG A 67 14.36 10.98 -6.35
N LEU A 68 13.24 10.41 -5.90
CA LEU A 68 12.39 9.56 -6.72
C LEU A 68 11.15 10.36 -7.10
N THR A 69 11.00 10.62 -8.39
CA THR A 69 9.84 11.29 -8.96
C THR A 69 8.95 10.24 -9.61
N LEU A 70 7.67 10.30 -9.31
CA LEU A 70 6.64 9.40 -9.80
C LEU A 70 5.64 10.25 -10.58
N ASP A 71 5.71 10.19 -11.90
CA ASP A 71 4.82 10.91 -12.80
C ASP A 71 3.69 9.96 -13.21
N THR A 72 2.45 10.36 -12.94
CA THR A 72 1.26 9.63 -13.37
C THR A 72 0.55 10.42 -14.47
N GLU A 73 0.21 9.78 -15.59
CA GLU A 73 -0.57 10.44 -16.66
C GLU A 73 -2.03 10.71 -16.24
N VAL A 74 -2.46 10.16 -15.11
CA VAL A 74 -3.76 10.45 -14.51
C VAL A 74 -3.68 11.80 -13.81
N ALA A 75 -4.29 12.83 -14.42
CA ALA A 75 -4.55 14.08 -13.72
C ALA A 75 -5.31 13.75 -12.41
N PRO A 76 -4.89 14.27 -11.24
CA PRO A 76 -5.64 14.04 -10.02
C PRO A 76 -7.06 14.53 -10.25
N ALA A 77 -8.04 13.62 -10.14
CA ALA A 77 -9.44 14.01 -10.14
C ALA A 77 -9.61 15.09 -9.06
N PRO A 78 -10.33 16.20 -9.34
CA PRO A 78 -10.52 17.26 -8.37
C PRO A 78 -11.50 16.78 -7.29
N ALA A 79 -11.01 15.95 -6.37
CA ALA A 79 -11.69 15.59 -5.14
C ALA A 79 -10.68 15.73 -4.01
N HIS A 80 -11.02 16.59 -3.04
CA HIS A 80 -10.22 16.96 -1.86
C HIS A 80 -9.25 18.13 -2.06
N ARG A 81 -9.82 19.29 -2.38
CA ARG A 81 -9.43 20.53 -1.68
C ARG A 81 -10.15 20.53 -0.33
N HIS A 82 -9.40 20.48 0.75
CA HIS A 82 -9.85 20.88 2.09
C HIS A 82 -9.11 22.17 2.46
#